data_AF-A0A2S8GED3-F1
#
_entry.id   AF-A0A2S8GED3-F1
#
_cell.length_a   1.000
_cell.length_b   1.000
_cell.length_c   1.000
_cell.angle_alpha   90.00
_cell.angle_beta   90.00
_cell.angle_gamma   90.00
#
_symmetry.space_group_name_H-M   'P 1'
#
loop_
_entity.id
_entity.type
_entity.pdbx_description
1 polymer ?
#
loop_
_entity_poly.entity_id
_entity_poly.type
_entity_poly.pdbx_seq_one_letter_code
_entity_poly.pdbx_strand_id
1 'polypeptide(L)'
;MTYLTQDVPQKTGSPDLLPNDQARQAGPNKPTPSNRGWILGPWLDLLLISNVIWPLLVFFQHYDTLAGRMTIQFWQIYFITTPHRWSTLALVMLDRNPFRARPRFFIAFAAMVVSLCVGIYISTGALTCLLAIDYLWNAWHFAAQHHGIYRIYGRLSHAPSLLPGWTEKWLLRSFLLYCILRVAQVAIRPGALSDALSITDWIALALPGMILLDVLWNFNRQSLGRLTYLISVTGLFLGMLWAIHNGHPAILLALTTASAWFHASEYLAVVGWRLQKQNSDGTIHSRDAALKWIASRWAVSLLIFMVILGSCGWMLESHFLEYWLLLNVIAAFLHYGYDGVLWKKQSPKTPPVPETIGSSSSSRA
;
A
#
# COMPACT_ATOMS: atom_id res chain seq x y z
N MET A 1 50.67 -35.82 13.70
CA MET A 1 51.27 -34.49 13.91
C MET A 1 50.12 -33.55 14.24
N THR A 2 49.52 -33.59 15.43
CA THR A 2 50.04 -33.52 16.81
C THR A 2 50.66 -32.15 17.12
N TYR A 3 50.16 -31.56 18.22
CA TYR A 3 50.64 -30.39 18.97
C TYR A 3 50.13 -29.03 18.45
N LEU A 4 49.62 -28.08 19.26
CA LEU A 4 49.70 -27.86 20.71
C LEU A 4 48.52 -27.03 21.22
N THR A 5 48.00 -27.46 22.37
CA THR A 5 47.27 -26.70 23.39
C THR A 5 48.11 -25.52 23.91
N GLN A 6 47.47 -24.37 24.16
CA GLN A 6 48.05 -23.32 25.00
C GLN A 6 47.02 -22.85 26.04
N ASP A 7 47.46 -23.00 27.29
CA ASP A 7 46.84 -22.61 28.53
C ASP A 7 46.68 -21.09 28.65
N VAL A 8 45.54 -20.65 29.19
CA VAL A 8 45.32 -19.28 29.64
C VAL A 8 45.25 -19.29 31.18
N PRO A 9 46.02 -18.44 31.88
CA PRO A 9 46.07 -18.45 33.34
C PRO A 9 44.80 -17.87 33.97
N GLN A 10 44.30 -18.58 34.99
CA GLN A 10 43.31 -18.10 35.95
C GLN A 10 43.87 -16.88 36.72
N LYS A 11 43.11 -15.78 36.73
CA LYS A 11 43.35 -14.64 37.60
C LYS A 11 42.33 -14.66 38.74
N THR A 12 42.86 -14.78 39.95
CA THR A 12 42.18 -14.79 41.23
C THR A 12 41.82 -13.37 41.69
N GLY A 13 40.62 -13.23 42.28
CA GLY A 13 40.34 -12.35 43.42
C GLY A 13 40.04 -10.86 43.18
N SER A 14 38.76 -10.47 43.33
CA SER A 14 38.34 -9.65 44.49
C SER A 14 36.81 -9.67 44.66
N PRO A 15 36.32 -9.83 45.90
CA PRO A 15 34.91 -9.73 46.25
C PRO A 15 34.58 -8.28 46.62
N ASP A 16 33.60 -7.68 45.95
CA ASP A 16 32.91 -6.53 46.53
C ASP A 16 31.41 -6.59 46.29
N LEU A 17 30.74 -6.34 47.40
CA LEU A 17 29.36 -6.58 47.73
C LEU A 17 28.59 -5.26 47.61
N LEU A 18 27.40 -5.36 47.00
CA LEU A 18 26.18 -4.53 47.17
C LEU A 18 26.05 -3.24 46.33
N PRO A 19 24.82 -2.72 46.09
CA PRO A 19 23.47 -3.29 46.24
C PRO A 19 22.55 -3.15 45.01
N ASN A 20 21.73 -4.18 44.78
CA ASN A 20 20.30 -4.08 44.50
C ASN A 20 19.77 -3.06 43.45
N ASP A 21 19.99 -3.34 42.16
CA ASP A 21 19.22 -2.77 41.03
C ASP A 21 18.32 -3.83 40.35
N GLN A 22 17.78 -4.76 41.15
CA GLN A 22 16.80 -5.77 40.68
C GLN A 22 15.36 -5.25 40.57
N ALA A 23 15.13 -3.94 40.72
CA ALA A 23 13.81 -3.30 40.57
C ALA A 23 13.63 -2.59 39.22
N ARG A 24 14.00 -3.25 38.11
CA ARG A 24 13.49 -2.92 36.76
C ARG A 24 13.61 -4.11 35.81
N GLN A 25 13.23 -5.29 36.28
CA GLN A 25 12.74 -6.33 35.38
C GLN A 25 11.39 -5.84 34.83
N ALA A 26 11.47 -5.02 33.77
CA ALA A 26 10.41 -4.96 32.78
C ALA A 26 10.17 -6.40 32.33
N GLY A 27 9.12 -7.02 32.88
CA GLY A 27 8.76 -8.38 32.53
C GLY A 27 8.71 -8.49 31.00
N PRO A 28 9.09 -9.64 30.41
CA PRO A 28 8.98 -9.84 28.98
C PRO A 28 7.55 -9.50 28.59
N ASN A 29 7.37 -8.42 27.82
CA ASN A 29 6.11 -8.06 27.21
C ASN A 29 5.51 -9.35 26.66
N LYS A 30 4.41 -9.82 27.27
CA LYS A 30 3.69 -11.01 26.77
C LYS A 30 3.54 -10.80 25.27
N PRO A 31 4.05 -11.71 24.42
CA PRO A 31 3.87 -11.57 22.99
C PRO A 31 2.36 -11.50 22.77
N THR A 32 1.90 -10.33 22.34
CA THR A 32 0.52 -10.12 21.91
C THR A 32 0.17 -11.28 20.99
N PRO A 33 -1.01 -11.92 21.16
CA PRO A 33 -1.38 -13.10 20.41
C PRO A 33 -1.09 -12.85 18.95
N SER A 34 -0.18 -13.66 18.38
CA SER A 34 0.28 -13.45 17.03
C SER A 34 -0.93 -13.48 16.11
N ASN A 35 -1.21 -12.37 15.42
CA ASN A 35 -2.18 -12.32 14.33
C ASN A 35 -1.60 -13.20 13.21
N ARG A 36 -1.75 -14.53 13.35
CA ARG A 36 -1.13 -15.56 12.52
C ARG A 36 -1.60 -15.40 11.07
N GLY A 37 -0.85 -14.63 10.27
CA GLY A 37 -1.13 -14.41 8.85
C GLY A 37 -2.08 -13.27 8.50
N TRP A 38 -2.46 -12.40 9.45
CA TRP A 38 -3.39 -11.28 9.22
C TRP A 38 -2.75 -9.93 9.60
N ILE A 39 -3.10 -8.85 8.89
CA ILE A 39 -2.52 -7.52 9.07
C ILE A 39 -3.18 -6.81 10.26
N LEU A 40 -4.50 -6.58 10.18
CA LEU A 40 -5.33 -5.98 11.24
C LEU A 40 -6.06 -7.05 12.06
N GLY A 41 -6.36 -8.19 11.43
CA GLY A 41 -7.07 -9.32 12.02
C GLY A 41 -8.09 -9.87 11.02
N PRO A 42 -8.62 -11.09 11.18
CA PRO A 42 -9.39 -11.78 10.14
C PRO A 42 -10.58 -10.97 9.62
N TRP A 43 -11.43 -10.44 10.51
CA TRP A 43 -12.64 -9.71 10.11
C TRP A 43 -12.35 -8.38 9.41
N LEU A 44 -11.40 -7.59 9.95
CA LEU A 44 -11.03 -6.31 9.37
C LEU A 44 -10.29 -6.49 8.04
N ASP A 45 -9.43 -7.50 7.94
CA ASP A 45 -8.76 -7.84 6.69
C ASP A 45 -9.78 -8.30 5.65
N LEU A 46 -10.74 -9.16 5.99
CA LEU A 46 -11.80 -9.57 5.06
C LEU A 46 -12.61 -8.38 4.52
N LEU A 47 -12.95 -7.43 5.40
CA LEU A 47 -13.77 -6.28 5.06
C LEU A 47 -12.99 -5.20 4.30
N LEU A 48 -11.82 -4.81 4.79
CA LEU A 48 -11.11 -3.60 4.34
C LEU A 48 -9.95 -3.90 3.38
N ILE A 49 -9.27 -5.03 3.54
CA ILE A 49 -8.04 -5.35 2.78
C ILE A 49 -8.32 -6.35 1.67
N SER A 50 -8.93 -7.50 1.96
CA SER A 50 -9.35 -8.47 0.97
C SER A 50 -10.68 -8.08 0.32
N ASN A 51 -11.45 -7.18 0.94
CA ASN A 51 -12.72 -6.66 0.44
C ASN A 51 -13.66 -7.75 -0.13
N VAL A 52 -13.87 -8.84 0.61
CA VAL A 52 -14.68 -9.99 0.13
C VAL A 52 -16.16 -9.65 -0.10
N ILE A 53 -16.57 -8.43 0.27
CA ILE A 53 -17.92 -7.89 0.09
C ILE A 53 -18.15 -7.29 -1.31
N TRP A 54 -17.11 -7.16 -2.14
CA TRP A 54 -17.25 -6.59 -3.48
C TRP A 54 -18.32 -7.27 -4.36
N PRO A 55 -18.60 -8.59 -4.28
CA PRO A 55 -19.68 -9.19 -5.07
C PRO A 55 -21.06 -8.65 -4.69
N LEU A 56 -21.27 -8.29 -3.42
CA LEU A 56 -22.52 -7.66 -2.99
C LEU A 56 -22.67 -6.26 -3.60
N LEU A 57 -21.58 -5.49 -3.68
CA LEU A 57 -21.59 -4.19 -4.34
C LEU A 57 -21.96 -4.31 -5.82
N VAL A 58 -21.41 -5.32 -6.52
CA VAL A 58 -21.75 -5.60 -7.92
C VAL A 58 -23.21 -6.03 -8.05
N PHE A 59 -23.67 -6.92 -7.16
CA PHE A 59 -25.06 -7.36 -7.13
C PHE A 59 -26.03 -6.19 -6.95
N PHE A 60 -25.80 -5.31 -5.97
CA PHE A 60 -26.67 -4.14 -5.76
C PHE A 60 -26.65 -3.19 -6.96
N GLN A 61 -25.47 -2.85 -7.49
CA GLN A 61 -25.38 -1.96 -8.66
C GLN A 61 -25.97 -2.55 -9.95
N HIS A 62 -26.00 -3.88 -10.09
CA HIS A 62 -26.57 -4.54 -11.24
C HIS A 62 -28.09 -4.32 -11.34
N TYR A 63 -28.78 -4.32 -10.20
CA TYR A 63 -30.23 -4.12 -10.11
C TYR A 63 -30.63 -2.66 -9.83
N ASP A 64 -29.66 -1.75 -9.73
CA ASP A 64 -29.92 -0.37 -9.39
C ASP A 64 -30.28 0.48 -10.63
N THR A 65 -31.01 1.54 -10.38
CA THR A 65 -31.31 2.59 -11.36
C THR A 65 -30.05 3.40 -11.70
N LEU A 66 -30.13 4.24 -12.74
CA LEU A 66 -29.06 5.20 -13.01
C LEU A 66 -28.80 6.12 -11.81
N ALA A 67 -29.85 6.57 -11.12
CA ALA A 67 -29.74 7.46 -9.96
C ALA A 67 -29.00 6.81 -8.79
N GLY A 68 -29.28 5.54 -8.50
CA GLY A 68 -28.57 4.82 -7.45
C GLY A 68 -27.11 4.53 -7.81
N ARG A 69 -26.81 4.22 -9.07
CA ARG A 69 -25.42 4.13 -9.56
C ARG A 69 -24.63 5.43 -9.39
N MET A 70 -25.23 6.57 -9.74
CA MET A 70 -24.64 7.90 -9.51
C MET A 70 -24.43 8.18 -8.02
N THR A 71 -25.36 7.74 -7.16
CA THR A 71 -25.24 7.89 -5.71
C THR A 71 -24.06 7.08 -5.17
N ILE A 72 -23.88 5.84 -5.61
CA ILE A 72 -22.75 5.02 -5.18
C ILE A 72 -21.42 5.60 -5.67
N GLN A 73 -21.37 6.08 -6.92
CA GLN A 73 -20.19 6.76 -7.46
C GLN A 73 -19.87 8.04 -6.68
N PHE A 74 -20.87 8.83 -6.30
CA PHE A 74 -20.69 10.01 -5.45
C PHE A 74 -19.96 9.64 -4.15
N TRP A 75 -20.45 8.64 -3.42
CA TRP A 75 -19.82 8.21 -2.17
C TRP A 75 -18.40 7.68 -2.39
N GLN A 76 -18.21 6.87 -3.44
CA GLN A 76 -16.91 6.30 -3.77
C GLN A 76 -15.87 7.38 -4.15
N ILE A 77 -16.24 8.36 -4.98
CA ILE A 77 -15.33 9.41 -5.44
C ILE A 77 -14.95 10.35 -4.28
N TYR A 78 -15.95 10.91 -3.58
CA TYR A 78 -15.69 11.96 -2.60
C TYR A 78 -15.26 11.44 -1.24
N PHE A 79 -15.83 10.34 -0.76
CA PHE A 79 -15.58 9.90 0.62
C PHE A 79 -14.57 8.77 0.71
N ILE A 80 -14.13 8.19 -0.41
CA ILE A 80 -13.20 7.05 -0.40
C ILE A 80 -11.96 7.35 -1.24
N THR A 81 -12.12 7.57 -2.55
CA THR A 81 -10.97 7.77 -3.44
C THR A 81 -10.26 9.10 -3.21
N THR A 82 -11.01 10.18 -3.01
CA THR A 82 -10.42 11.49 -2.71
C THR A 82 -9.63 11.43 -1.39
N PRO A 83 -10.19 11.01 -0.24
CA PRO A 83 -9.44 10.86 0.99
C PRO A 83 -8.24 9.92 0.86
N HIS A 84 -8.37 8.81 0.14
CA HIS A 84 -7.24 7.93 -0.13
C HIS A 84 -6.05 8.68 -0.75
N ARG A 85 -6.25 9.40 -1.86
CA ARG A 85 -5.17 10.15 -2.54
C ARG A 85 -4.54 11.22 -1.63
N TRP A 86 -5.39 11.94 -0.90
CA TRP A 86 -4.94 13.06 -0.07
C TRP A 86 -4.33 12.60 1.27
N SER A 87 -4.65 11.40 1.74
CA SER A 87 -4.12 10.86 3.00
C SER A 87 -2.60 10.69 2.96
N THR A 88 -2.01 10.35 1.82
CA THR A 88 -0.56 10.27 1.63
C THR A 88 0.13 11.61 1.85
N LEU A 89 -0.47 12.70 1.34
CA LEU A 89 0.05 14.04 1.52
C LEU A 89 -0.01 14.41 3.01
N ALA A 90 -1.13 14.11 3.68
CA ALA A 90 -1.26 14.30 5.12
C ALA A 90 -0.22 13.49 5.90
N LEU A 91 0.03 12.23 5.53
CA LEU A 91 1.06 11.39 6.16
C LEU A 91 2.46 11.94 5.99
N VAL A 92 2.85 12.40 4.79
CA VAL A 92 4.18 13.00 4.58
C VAL A 92 4.36 14.25 5.43
N MET A 93 3.32 15.07 5.57
CA MET A 93 3.41 16.32 6.34
C MET A 93 3.34 16.09 7.85
N LEU A 94 2.56 15.09 8.31
CA LEU A 94 2.35 14.79 9.73
C LEU A 94 3.39 13.83 10.29
N ASP A 95 3.78 12.78 9.54
CA ASP A 95 4.88 11.88 9.91
C ASP A 95 6.21 12.57 9.58
N ARG A 96 6.74 13.27 10.57
CA ARG A 96 8.00 14.01 10.46
C ARG A 96 9.19 13.11 10.16
N ASN A 97 9.12 11.80 10.41
CA ASN A 97 10.27 10.91 10.29
C ASN A 97 10.67 10.69 8.81
N PRO A 98 9.80 10.19 7.92
CA PRO A 98 10.11 10.11 6.49
C PRO A 98 10.47 11.45 5.88
N PHE A 99 9.73 12.52 6.22
CA PHE A 99 9.98 13.84 5.66
C PHE A 99 11.36 14.37 6.06
N ARG A 100 11.73 14.30 7.35
CA ARG A 100 13.06 14.73 7.84
C ARG A 100 14.20 13.91 7.27
N ALA A 101 13.97 12.64 6.94
CA ALA A 101 14.99 11.82 6.31
C ALA A 101 15.34 12.29 4.89
N ARG A 102 14.37 12.88 4.15
CA ARG A 102 14.54 13.30 2.75
C ARG A 102 13.75 14.57 2.38
N PRO A 103 13.90 15.70 3.10
CA PRO A 103 13.03 16.86 2.92
C PRO A 103 13.19 17.48 1.54
N ARG A 104 14.42 17.50 1.03
CA ARG A 104 14.74 18.00 -0.32
C ARG A 104 14.00 17.22 -1.40
N PHE A 105 13.88 15.89 -1.27
CA PHE A 105 13.15 15.09 -2.25
C PHE A 105 11.67 15.47 -2.27
N PHE A 106 10.99 15.48 -1.11
CA PHE A 106 9.57 15.79 -1.04
C PHE A 106 9.26 17.19 -1.56
N ILE A 107 10.00 18.21 -1.11
CA ILE A 107 9.78 19.59 -1.54
C ILE A 107 10.09 19.78 -3.03
N ALA A 108 11.23 19.28 -3.51
CA ALA A 108 11.61 19.44 -4.92
C ALA A 108 10.64 18.69 -5.85
N PHE A 109 10.21 17.48 -5.47
CA PHE A 109 9.23 16.72 -6.23
C PHE A 109 7.87 17.43 -6.28
N ALA A 110 7.41 17.99 -5.15
CA ALA A 110 6.20 18.81 -5.13
C ALA A 110 6.29 20.03 -6.03
N ALA A 111 7.36 20.81 -5.91
CA ALA A 111 7.57 22.00 -6.71
C ALA A 111 7.60 21.65 -8.21
N MET A 112 8.27 20.56 -8.57
CA MET A 112 8.32 20.07 -9.96
C MET A 112 6.93 19.66 -10.47
N VAL A 113 6.18 18.84 -9.72
CA VAL A 113 4.83 18.39 -10.12
C VAL A 113 3.88 19.58 -10.27
N VAL A 114 3.84 20.49 -9.29
CA VAL A 114 3.00 21.69 -9.34
C VAL A 114 3.35 22.55 -10.55
N SER A 115 4.64 22.82 -10.75
CA SER A 115 5.10 23.66 -11.88
C SER A 115 4.74 23.03 -13.23
N LEU A 116 4.90 21.71 -13.37
CA LEU A 116 4.58 21.00 -14.61
C LEU A 116 3.07 21.01 -14.89
N CYS A 117 2.24 20.68 -13.89
CA CYS A 117 0.79 20.64 -14.05
C CYS A 117 0.22 22.03 -14.36
N VAL A 118 0.62 23.05 -13.59
CA VAL A 118 0.17 24.43 -13.79
C VAL A 118 0.70 24.97 -15.12
N GLY A 119 1.96 24.71 -15.47
CA GLY A 119 2.54 25.15 -16.74
C GLY A 119 1.84 24.54 -17.96
N ILE A 120 1.53 23.24 -17.93
CA ILE A 120 0.74 22.59 -18.99
C ILE A 120 -0.66 23.19 -19.05
N TYR A 121 -1.35 23.33 -17.91
CA TYR A 121 -2.68 23.91 -17.86
C TYR A 121 -2.74 25.33 -18.44
N ILE A 122 -1.81 26.21 -18.04
CA ILE A 122 -1.76 27.60 -18.54
C ILE A 122 -1.42 27.63 -20.04
N SER A 123 -0.54 26.76 -20.53
CA SER A 123 -0.10 26.78 -21.93
C SER A 123 -1.08 26.16 -22.92
N THR A 124 -1.83 25.12 -22.50
CA THR A 124 -2.76 24.41 -23.39
C THR A 124 -4.23 24.74 -23.14
N GLY A 125 -4.56 25.29 -21.97
CA GLY A 125 -5.94 25.46 -21.51
C GLY A 125 -6.67 24.14 -21.26
N ALA A 126 -5.97 23.00 -21.19
CA ALA A 126 -6.59 21.69 -21.08
C ALA A 126 -5.80 20.72 -20.20
N LEU A 127 -6.52 19.87 -19.45
CA LEU A 127 -5.93 18.85 -18.57
C LEU A 127 -5.85 17.45 -19.21
N THR A 128 -6.33 17.27 -20.44
CA THR A 128 -6.50 15.95 -21.07
C THR A 128 -5.22 15.11 -21.10
N CYS A 129 -4.08 15.70 -21.48
CA CYS A 129 -2.80 14.99 -21.49
C CYS A 129 -2.36 14.59 -20.08
N LEU A 130 -2.57 15.46 -19.08
CA LEU A 130 -2.24 15.15 -17.69
C LEU A 130 -3.13 14.04 -17.15
N LEU A 131 -4.43 14.03 -17.47
CA LEU A 131 -5.37 12.98 -17.08
C LEU A 131 -5.04 11.63 -17.74
N ALA A 132 -4.54 11.63 -18.98
CA ALA A 132 -4.08 10.41 -19.64
C ALA A 132 -2.83 9.84 -18.94
N ILE A 133 -1.88 10.70 -18.55
CA ILE A 133 -0.70 10.29 -17.77
C ILE A 133 -1.12 9.82 -16.37
N ASP A 134 -2.04 10.54 -15.72
CA ASP A 134 -2.64 10.17 -14.43
C ASP A 134 -3.23 8.76 -14.53
N TYR A 135 -4.02 8.47 -15.54
CA TYR A 135 -4.60 7.15 -15.74
C TYR A 135 -3.55 6.03 -15.83
N LEU A 136 -2.49 6.22 -16.62
CA LEU A 136 -1.42 5.23 -16.78
C LEU A 136 -0.62 5.03 -15.48
N TRP A 137 -0.29 6.12 -14.80
CA TRP A 137 0.42 6.05 -13.53
C TRP A 137 -0.47 5.42 -12.44
N ASN A 138 -1.74 5.80 -12.40
CA ASN A 138 -2.73 5.21 -11.50
C ASN A 138 -2.82 3.70 -11.71
N ALA A 139 -2.88 3.22 -12.95
CA ALA A 139 -2.90 1.79 -13.27
C ALA A 139 -1.66 1.07 -12.73
N TRP A 140 -0.47 1.64 -12.94
CA TRP A 140 0.78 1.11 -12.38
C TRP A 140 0.79 1.12 -10.86
N HIS A 141 0.33 2.20 -10.25
CA HIS A 141 0.22 2.37 -8.81
C HIS A 141 -0.72 1.31 -8.20
N PHE A 142 -1.89 1.09 -8.82
CA PHE A 142 -2.86 0.07 -8.44
C PHE A 142 -2.24 -1.32 -8.39
N ALA A 143 -1.60 -1.71 -9.51
CA ALA A 143 -0.91 -2.99 -9.62
C ALA A 143 0.24 -3.12 -8.60
N ALA A 144 0.97 -2.03 -8.39
CA ALA A 144 2.08 -1.99 -7.46
C ALA A 144 1.65 -2.14 -6.00
N GLN A 145 0.57 -1.48 -5.61
CA GLN A 145 -0.02 -1.53 -4.27
C GLN A 145 -0.56 -2.93 -3.98
N HIS A 146 -1.40 -3.48 -4.85
CA HIS A 146 -1.98 -4.81 -4.60
C HIS A 146 -0.92 -5.90 -4.45
N HIS A 147 0.13 -5.85 -5.27
CA HIS A 147 1.28 -6.74 -5.10
C HIS A 147 2.03 -6.48 -3.78
N GLY A 148 2.18 -5.21 -3.39
CA GLY A 148 2.78 -4.83 -2.11
C GLY A 148 2.05 -5.46 -0.92
N ILE A 149 0.71 -5.39 -0.91
CA ILE A 149 -0.13 -5.99 0.13
C ILE A 149 -0.05 -7.52 0.09
N TYR A 150 -0.14 -8.13 -1.09
CA TYR A 150 0.09 -9.56 -1.26
C TYR A 150 1.42 -10.02 -0.64
N ARG A 151 2.49 -9.24 -0.83
CA ARG A 151 3.82 -9.53 -0.27
C ARG A 151 3.90 -9.29 1.24
N ILE A 152 3.08 -8.42 1.82
CA ILE A 152 2.93 -8.32 3.28
C ILE A 152 2.36 -9.63 3.81
N TYR A 153 1.25 -10.13 3.24
CA TYR A 153 0.69 -11.43 3.64
C TYR A 153 1.67 -12.59 3.47
N GLY A 154 2.40 -12.65 2.35
CA GLY A 154 3.42 -13.69 2.15
C GLY A 154 4.54 -13.67 3.20
N ARG A 155 4.90 -12.50 3.74
CA ARG A 155 5.86 -12.39 4.84
C ARG A 155 5.25 -12.79 6.18
N LEU A 156 3.98 -12.49 6.41
CA LEU A 156 3.27 -12.85 7.65
C LEU A 156 2.93 -14.34 7.74
N SER A 157 2.73 -15.02 6.61
CA SER A 157 2.38 -16.44 6.60
C SER A 157 3.57 -17.38 6.73
N HIS A 158 4.80 -16.87 6.56
CA HIS A 158 6.05 -17.63 6.51
C HIS A 158 6.02 -18.84 5.56
N ALA A 159 5.08 -18.86 4.61
CA ALA A 159 4.92 -19.98 3.70
C ALA A 159 6.02 -19.94 2.65
N PRO A 160 6.62 -21.10 2.32
CA PRO A 160 7.50 -21.19 1.17
C PRO A 160 6.72 -20.83 -0.10
N SER A 161 7.45 -20.38 -1.12
CA SER A 161 6.93 -20.18 -2.47
C SER A 161 7.93 -20.81 -3.43
N LEU A 162 7.43 -21.52 -4.43
CA LEU A 162 8.22 -22.06 -5.54
C LEU A 162 8.59 -20.94 -6.51
N LEU A 163 7.78 -19.89 -6.58
CA LEU A 163 8.03 -18.75 -7.44
C LEU A 163 9.01 -17.77 -6.78
N PRO A 164 10.07 -17.36 -7.48
CA PRO A 164 10.89 -16.25 -7.02
C PRO A 164 10.01 -15.00 -6.80
N GLY A 165 10.28 -14.23 -5.76
CA GLY A 165 9.46 -13.04 -5.44
C GLY A 165 9.44 -11.96 -6.53
N TRP A 166 10.44 -11.94 -7.43
CA TRP A 166 10.42 -11.07 -8.61
C TRP A 166 9.44 -11.57 -9.68
N THR A 167 9.28 -12.89 -9.81
CA THR A 167 8.31 -13.52 -10.71
C THR A 167 6.88 -13.27 -10.22
N GLU A 168 6.59 -13.51 -8.93
CA GLU A 168 5.29 -13.17 -8.31
C GLU A 168 4.91 -11.71 -8.60
N LYS A 169 5.88 -10.80 -8.47
CA LYS A 169 5.71 -9.37 -8.72
C LYS A 169 5.25 -9.07 -10.14
N TRP A 170 5.94 -9.59 -11.14
CA TRP A 170 5.61 -9.29 -12.52
C TRP A 170 4.35 -10.02 -12.99
N LEU A 171 4.13 -11.27 -12.55
CA LEU A 171 2.89 -11.99 -12.87
C LEU A 171 1.66 -11.23 -12.37
N LEU A 172 1.64 -10.84 -11.09
CA LEU A 172 0.49 -10.14 -10.52
C LEU A 172 0.33 -8.73 -11.12
N ARG A 173 1.43 -7.96 -11.24
CA ARG A 173 1.35 -6.60 -11.78
C ARG A 173 0.93 -6.57 -13.24
N SER A 174 1.49 -7.44 -14.07
CA SER A 174 1.16 -7.50 -15.50
C SER A 174 -0.29 -7.93 -15.70
N PHE A 175 -0.81 -8.87 -14.92
CA PHE A 175 -2.23 -9.23 -14.95
C PHE A 175 -3.13 -8.04 -14.61
N LEU A 176 -2.89 -7.36 -13.50
CA LEU A 176 -3.70 -6.21 -13.08
C LEU A 176 -3.63 -5.06 -14.09
N LEU A 177 -2.41 -4.72 -14.56
CA LEU A 177 -2.20 -3.71 -15.60
C LEU A 177 -2.94 -4.06 -16.89
N TYR A 178 -2.85 -5.31 -17.32
CA TYR A 178 -3.56 -5.80 -18.50
C TYR A 178 -5.06 -5.57 -18.38
N CYS A 179 -5.68 -5.98 -17.27
CA CYS A 179 -7.11 -5.78 -17.04
C CYS A 179 -7.49 -4.29 -17.06
N ILE A 180 -6.72 -3.42 -16.40
CA ILE A 180 -6.99 -1.96 -16.38
C ILE A 180 -6.89 -1.38 -17.80
N LEU A 181 -5.84 -1.74 -18.55
CA LEU A 181 -5.69 -1.28 -19.93
C LEU A 181 -6.80 -1.82 -20.85
N ARG A 182 -7.27 -3.06 -20.63
CA ARG A 182 -8.43 -3.61 -21.35
C ARG A 182 -9.72 -2.84 -21.03
N VAL A 183 -9.95 -2.46 -19.77
CA VAL A 183 -11.07 -1.58 -19.39
C VAL A 183 -10.99 -0.25 -20.14
N ALA A 184 -9.83 0.43 -20.14
CA ALA A 184 -9.65 1.67 -20.90
C ALA A 184 -9.86 1.48 -22.40
N GLN A 185 -9.31 0.42 -22.98
CA GLN A 185 -9.44 0.17 -24.42
C GLN A 185 -10.91 0.02 -24.82
N VAL A 186 -11.70 -0.75 -24.07
CA VAL A 186 -13.14 -0.92 -24.35
C VAL A 186 -13.90 0.39 -24.16
N ALA A 187 -13.54 1.20 -23.15
CA ALA A 187 -14.15 2.50 -22.92
C ALA A 187 -13.87 3.51 -24.04
N ILE A 188 -12.67 3.45 -24.66
CA ILE A 188 -12.23 4.40 -25.70
C ILE A 188 -12.67 3.96 -27.10
N ARG A 189 -12.53 2.67 -27.43
CA ARG A 189 -12.79 2.12 -28.77
C ARG A 189 -13.37 0.70 -28.68
N PRO A 190 -14.69 0.54 -28.45
CA PRO A 190 -15.34 -0.77 -28.56
C PRO A 190 -15.34 -1.26 -30.03
N GLY A 191 -15.43 -2.58 -30.25
CA GLY A 191 -15.52 -3.20 -31.58
C GLY A 191 -14.30 -4.06 -31.96
N ALA A 192 -13.90 -4.05 -33.23
CA ALA A 192 -12.95 -5.01 -33.81
C ALA A 192 -11.60 -5.16 -33.08
N LEU A 193 -11.07 -4.07 -32.50
CA LEU A 193 -9.86 -4.15 -31.68
C LEU A 193 -10.07 -4.98 -30.40
N SER A 194 -11.26 -4.88 -29.79
CA SER A 194 -11.62 -5.66 -28.61
C SER A 194 -11.69 -7.15 -28.94
N ASP A 195 -12.23 -7.50 -30.11
CA ASP A 195 -12.34 -8.87 -30.60
C ASP A 195 -10.95 -9.46 -30.85
N ALA A 196 -10.05 -8.70 -31.49
CA ALA A 196 -8.66 -9.11 -31.72
C ALA A 196 -7.89 -9.36 -30.40
N LEU A 197 -8.12 -8.51 -29.40
CA LEU A 197 -7.50 -8.64 -28.07
C LEU A 197 -8.16 -9.70 -27.17
N SER A 198 -9.27 -10.32 -27.59
CA SER A 198 -9.91 -11.38 -26.81
C SER A 198 -9.00 -12.60 -26.62
N ILE A 199 -8.12 -12.89 -27.59
CA ILE A 199 -7.13 -13.97 -27.50
C ILE A 199 -6.13 -13.69 -26.37
N THR A 200 -5.72 -12.42 -26.19
CA THR A 200 -4.78 -12.06 -25.13
C THR A 200 -5.41 -12.14 -23.74
N ASP A 201 -6.75 -12.09 -23.64
CA ASP A 201 -7.44 -12.27 -22.35
C ASP A 201 -7.15 -13.67 -21.79
N TRP A 202 -7.22 -14.71 -22.63
CA TRP A 202 -6.93 -16.10 -22.24
C TRP A 202 -5.49 -16.30 -21.76
N ILE A 203 -4.53 -15.64 -22.41
CA ILE A 203 -3.13 -15.67 -21.99
C ILE A 203 -2.98 -14.97 -20.63
N ALA A 204 -3.67 -13.84 -20.43
CA ALA A 204 -3.64 -13.11 -19.17
C ALA A 204 -4.19 -13.94 -18.00
N LEU A 205 -5.16 -14.85 -18.22
CA LEU A 205 -5.69 -15.76 -17.20
C LEU A 205 -4.65 -16.72 -16.63
N ALA A 206 -3.63 -17.10 -17.41
CA ALA A 206 -2.57 -17.99 -16.94
C ALA A 206 -1.74 -17.33 -15.82
N LEU A 207 -1.59 -16.00 -15.83
CA LEU A 207 -0.76 -15.26 -14.89
C LEU A 207 -1.23 -15.40 -13.42
N PRO A 208 -2.48 -15.04 -13.05
CA PRO A 208 -2.97 -15.26 -11.70
C PRO A 208 -3.12 -16.75 -11.37
N GLY A 209 -3.40 -17.60 -12.36
CA GLY A 209 -3.49 -19.06 -12.20
C GLY A 209 -2.18 -19.66 -11.66
N MET A 210 -1.03 -19.27 -12.23
CA MET A 210 0.28 -19.73 -11.73
C MET A 210 0.55 -19.32 -10.28
N ILE A 211 0.21 -18.08 -9.90
CA ILE A 211 0.39 -17.60 -8.52
C ILE A 211 -0.55 -18.33 -7.57
N LEU A 212 -1.81 -18.56 -7.98
CA LEU A 212 -2.78 -19.27 -7.16
C LEU A 212 -2.37 -20.72 -6.92
N LEU A 213 -1.89 -21.41 -7.96
CA LEU A 213 -1.35 -22.76 -7.84
C LEU A 213 -0.15 -22.82 -6.90
N ASP A 214 0.78 -21.85 -6.97
CA ASP A 214 1.90 -21.77 -6.03
C ASP A 214 1.44 -21.63 -4.57
N VAL A 215 0.46 -20.76 -4.31
CA VAL A 215 -0.09 -20.55 -2.96
C VAL A 215 -0.85 -21.78 -2.46
N LEU A 216 -1.61 -22.46 -3.32
CA LEU A 216 -2.34 -23.67 -2.98
C LEU A 216 -1.40 -24.85 -2.72
N TRP A 217 -0.33 -24.98 -3.52
CA TRP A 217 0.67 -26.04 -3.35
C TRP A 217 1.44 -25.89 -2.04
N ASN A 218 1.76 -24.65 -1.65
CA ASN A 218 2.46 -24.33 -0.41
C ASN A 218 1.50 -23.89 0.71
N PHE A 219 0.24 -24.34 0.66
CA PHE A 219 -0.77 -23.87 1.59
C PHE A 219 -0.46 -24.31 3.03
N ASN A 220 -0.63 -23.36 3.95
CA ASN A 220 -0.66 -23.62 5.38
C ASN A 220 -1.73 -22.74 6.03
N ARG A 221 -2.14 -23.04 7.27
CA ARG A 221 -3.19 -22.27 7.96
C ARG A 221 -2.86 -20.78 8.14
N GLN A 222 -1.58 -20.42 8.21
CA GLN A 222 -1.14 -19.02 8.32
C GLN A 222 -1.22 -18.29 6.96
N SER A 223 -1.31 -19.01 5.85
CA SER A 223 -1.51 -18.44 4.50
C SER A 223 -2.97 -18.11 4.19
N LEU A 224 -3.91 -18.31 5.10
CA LEU A 224 -5.33 -18.06 4.84
C LEU A 224 -5.61 -16.60 4.45
N GLY A 225 -4.95 -15.63 5.11
CA GLY A 225 -5.05 -14.22 4.73
C GLY A 225 -4.48 -13.94 3.33
N ARG A 226 -3.31 -14.53 3.01
CA ARG A 226 -2.67 -14.44 1.68
C ARG A 226 -3.57 -15.00 0.58
N LEU A 227 -4.12 -16.19 0.79
CA LEU A 227 -4.98 -16.89 -0.17
C LEU A 227 -6.29 -16.14 -0.39
N THR A 228 -6.94 -15.71 0.70
CA THR A 228 -8.21 -14.96 0.62
C THR A 228 -8.02 -13.65 -0.12
N TYR A 229 -6.97 -12.89 0.21
CA TYR A 229 -6.64 -11.66 -0.49
C TYR A 229 -6.39 -11.90 -1.98
N LEU A 230 -5.58 -12.92 -2.32
CA LEU A 230 -5.27 -13.26 -3.71
C LEU A 230 -6.51 -13.66 -4.51
N ILE A 231 -7.38 -14.52 -3.94
CA ILE A 231 -8.64 -14.94 -4.58
C ILE A 231 -9.54 -13.73 -4.80
N SER A 232 -9.66 -12.83 -3.81
CA SER A 232 -10.55 -11.69 -3.93
C SER A 232 -10.07 -10.70 -5.00
N VAL A 233 -8.79 -10.32 -4.97
CA VAL A 233 -8.24 -9.38 -5.97
C VAL A 233 -8.22 -10.01 -7.35
N THR A 234 -7.81 -11.26 -7.51
CA THR A 234 -7.81 -11.90 -8.85
C THR A 234 -9.23 -12.13 -9.33
N GLY A 235 -10.15 -12.59 -8.47
CA GLY A 235 -11.57 -12.77 -8.80
C GLY A 235 -12.24 -11.49 -9.30
N LEU A 236 -11.96 -10.34 -8.66
CA LEU A 236 -12.50 -9.05 -9.10
C LEU A 236 -12.03 -8.67 -10.51
N PHE A 237 -10.72 -8.77 -10.76
CA PHE A 237 -10.14 -8.43 -12.07
C PHE A 237 -10.45 -9.46 -13.17
N LEU A 238 -10.62 -10.72 -12.80
CA LEU A 238 -11.16 -11.76 -13.68
C LEU A 238 -12.61 -11.46 -14.06
N GLY A 239 -13.42 -11.01 -13.10
CA GLY A 239 -14.77 -10.53 -13.35
C GLY A 239 -14.80 -9.39 -14.38
N MET A 240 -13.82 -8.46 -14.33
CA MET A 240 -13.73 -7.38 -15.31
C MET A 240 -13.44 -7.90 -16.71
N LEU A 241 -12.47 -8.81 -16.87
CA LEU A 241 -12.17 -9.43 -18.16
C LEU A 241 -13.37 -10.21 -18.69
N TRP A 242 -14.06 -10.95 -17.82
CA TRP A 242 -15.29 -11.66 -18.19
C TRP A 242 -16.38 -10.68 -18.67
N ALA A 243 -16.60 -9.57 -17.97
CA ALA A 243 -17.59 -8.57 -18.34
C ALA A 243 -17.24 -7.88 -19.67
N ILE A 244 -15.96 -7.65 -19.94
CA ILE A 244 -15.47 -7.16 -21.23
C ILE A 244 -15.75 -8.19 -22.33
N HIS A 245 -15.38 -9.44 -22.10
CA HIS A 245 -15.51 -10.52 -23.09
C HIS A 245 -16.96 -10.78 -23.49
N ASN A 246 -17.90 -10.65 -22.55
CA ASN A 246 -19.33 -10.88 -22.77
C ASN A 246 -20.13 -9.60 -23.08
N GLY A 247 -19.46 -8.44 -23.22
CA GLY A 247 -20.13 -7.19 -23.56
C GLY A 247 -21.14 -6.73 -22.50
N HIS A 248 -20.79 -6.83 -21.21
CA HIS A 248 -21.63 -6.42 -20.08
C HIS A 248 -21.15 -5.10 -19.45
N PRO A 249 -21.38 -3.93 -20.08
CA PRO A 249 -20.83 -2.65 -19.61
C PRO A 249 -21.34 -2.23 -18.23
N ALA A 250 -22.59 -2.58 -17.87
CA ALA A 250 -23.14 -2.27 -16.55
C ALA A 250 -22.41 -3.03 -15.43
N ILE A 251 -22.11 -4.31 -15.65
CA ILE A 251 -21.35 -5.14 -14.70
C ILE A 251 -19.90 -4.65 -14.65
N LEU A 252 -19.31 -4.29 -15.79
CA LEU A 252 -17.96 -3.72 -15.86
C LEU A 252 -17.85 -2.42 -15.04
N LEU A 253 -18.83 -1.53 -15.14
CA LEU A 253 -18.89 -0.31 -14.33
C LEU A 253 -18.98 -0.60 -12.83
N ALA A 254 -19.76 -1.61 -12.45
CA ALA A 254 -19.86 -2.02 -11.05
C ALA A 254 -18.56 -2.62 -10.51
N LEU A 255 -17.90 -3.47 -11.31
CA LEU A 255 -16.60 -4.06 -10.97
C LEU A 255 -15.49 -3.01 -10.87
N THR A 256 -15.47 -2.03 -11.78
CA THR A 256 -14.50 -0.92 -11.73
C THR A 256 -14.71 -0.04 -10.50
N THR A 257 -15.96 0.25 -10.14
CA THR A 257 -16.32 0.93 -8.89
C THR A 257 -15.85 0.12 -7.67
N ALA A 258 -16.10 -1.19 -7.68
CA ALA A 258 -15.69 -2.09 -6.60
C ALA A 258 -14.15 -2.19 -6.47
N SER A 259 -13.43 -2.13 -7.58
CA SER A 259 -11.97 -2.08 -7.59
C SER A 259 -11.44 -0.79 -7.00
N ALA A 260 -11.97 0.36 -7.42
CA ALA A 260 -11.60 1.65 -6.84
C ALA A 260 -11.84 1.68 -5.32
N TRP A 261 -12.95 1.09 -4.85
CA TRP A 261 -13.23 0.92 -3.43
C TRP A 261 -12.19 0.03 -2.75
N PHE A 262 -11.92 -1.15 -3.31
CA PHE A 262 -10.93 -2.11 -2.78
C PHE A 262 -9.58 -1.44 -2.57
N HIS A 263 -9.06 -0.77 -3.60
CA HIS A 263 -7.77 -0.12 -3.57
C HIS A 263 -7.68 1.02 -2.55
N ALA A 264 -8.74 1.80 -2.41
CA ALA A 264 -8.78 2.86 -1.41
C ALA A 264 -8.90 2.29 0.01
N SER A 265 -9.78 1.32 0.24
CA SER A 265 -10.00 0.73 1.57
C SER A 265 -8.77 -0.02 2.08
N GLU A 266 -8.09 -0.77 1.22
CA GLU A 266 -6.88 -1.50 1.60
C GLU A 266 -5.76 -0.53 2.00
N TYR A 267 -5.61 0.58 1.27
CA TYR A 267 -4.60 1.59 1.55
C TYR A 267 -4.83 2.24 2.90
N LEU A 268 -6.06 2.73 3.13
CA LEU A 268 -6.43 3.39 4.37
C LEU A 268 -6.27 2.46 5.58
N ALA A 269 -6.62 1.18 5.42
CA ALA A 269 -6.39 0.15 6.42
C ALA A 269 -4.89 -0.06 6.72
N VAL A 270 -4.05 -0.13 5.70
CA VAL A 270 -2.60 -0.34 5.83
C VAL A 270 -1.89 0.89 6.43
N VAL A 271 -2.35 2.09 6.10
CA VAL A 271 -1.92 3.33 6.75
C VAL A 271 -2.26 3.32 8.24
N GLY A 272 -3.52 3.00 8.58
CA GLY A 272 -3.95 2.90 9.98
C GLY A 272 -3.13 1.88 10.77
N TRP A 273 -2.93 0.69 10.18
CA TRP A 273 -2.07 -0.36 10.73
C TRP A 273 -0.64 0.12 10.96
N ARG A 274 -0.03 0.80 9.98
CA ARG A 274 1.34 1.33 10.08
C ARG A 274 1.46 2.35 11.20
N LEU A 275 0.53 3.31 11.30
CA LEU A 275 0.54 4.33 12.34
C LEU A 275 0.40 3.71 13.73
N GLN A 276 -0.51 2.74 13.88
CA GLN A 276 -0.69 2.02 15.13
C GLN A 276 0.58 1.27 15.52
N LYS A 277 1.22 0.60 14.56
CA LYS A 277 2.48 -0.12 14.77
C LYS A 277 3.64 0.83 15.14
N GLN A 278 3.77 1.95 14.45
CA GLN A 278 4.78 2.96 14.78
C GLN A 278 4.58 3.50 16.21
N ASN A 279 3.34 3.64 16.66
CA ASN A 279 3.01 4.05 18.02
C ASN A 279 3.36 2.98 19.05
N SER A 280 3.01 1.71 18.79
CA SER A 280 3.35 0.59 19.69
C SER A 280 4.86 0.37 19.81
N ASP A 281 5.59 0.54 18.72
CA ASP A 281 7.04 0.36 18.66
C ASP A 281 7.80 1.58 19.22
N GLY A 282 7.10 2.61 19.69
CA GLY A 282 7.69 3.82 20.28
C GLY A 282 8.43 4.73 19.27
N THR A 283 8.30 4.45 17.97
CA THR A 283 8.95 5.22 16.91
C THR A 283 8.35 6.61 16.71
N ILE A 284 7.10 6.82 17.14
CA ILE A 284 6.49 8.14 17.21
C ILE A 284 7.03 8.86 18.44
N HIS A 285 7.82 9.91 18.22
CA HIS A 285 8.41 10.70 19.28
C HIS A 285 7.34 11.27 20.22
N SER A 286 7.65 11.34 21.52
CA SER A 286 6.75 11.88 22.56
C SER A 286 6.28 13.32 22.28
N ARG A 287 7.07 14.09 21.52
CA ARG A 287 6.75 15.47 21.11
C ARG A 287 5.65 15.56 20.04
N ASP A 288 5.32 14.47 19.36
CA ASP A 288 4.29 14.44 18.31
C ASP A 288 2.94 13.96 18.90
N ALA A 289 2.45 14.65 19.93
CA ALA A 289 1.24 14.27 20.68
C ALA A 289 -0.01 14.13 19.77
N ALA A 290 -0.14 15.00 18.76
CA ALA A 290 -1.22 14.93 17.77
C ALA A 290 -1.16 13.62 16.96
N LEU A 291 0.03 13.21 16.50
CA LEU A 291 0.20 11.99 15.71
C LEU A 291 -0.07 10.75 16.58
N LYS A 292 0.35 10.76 17.85
CA LYS A 292 -0.02 9.69 18.80
C LYS A 292 -1.52 9.60 19.03
N TRP A 293 -2.20 10.75 19.17
CA TRP A 293 -3.65 10.79 19.32
C TRP A 293 -4.34 10.21 18.08
N ILE A 294 -3.93 10.63 16.88
CA ILE A 294 -4.43 10.09 15.60
C ILE A 294 -4.20 8.59 15.53
N ALA A 295 -2.98 8.11 15.81
CA ALA A 295 -2.65 6.69 15.76
C ALA A 295 -3.47 5.85 16.77
N SER A 296 -3.74 6.39 17.97
CA SER A 296 -4.56 5.71 18.98
C SER A 296 -6.04 5.59 18.60
N ARG A 297 -6.52 6.48 17.74
CA ARG A 297 -7.92 6.58 17.29
C ARG A 297 -7.98 6.57 15.78
N TRP A 298 -7.19 5.70 15.14
CA TRP A 298 -6.94 5.76 13.70
C TRP A 298 -8.25 5.66 12.90
N ALA A 299 -9.19 4.79 13.29
CA ALA A 299 -10.46 4.62 12.60
C ALA A 299 -11.34 5.88 12.66
N VAL A 300 -11.47 6.49 13.84
CA VAL A 300 -12.24 7.74 14.03
C VAL A 300 -11.58 8.91 13.32
N SER A 301 -10.25 9.02 13.42
CA SER A 301 -9.48 10.08 12.77
C SER A 301 -9.60 9.97 11.25
N LEU A 302 -9.54 8.74 10.72
CA LEU A 302 -9.74 8.46 9.30
C LEU A 302 -11.16 8.83 8.85
N LEU A 303 -12.19 8.47 9.63
CA LEU A 303 -13.56 8.83 9.31
C LEU A 303 -13.76 10.35 9.26
N ILE A 304 -13.25 11.08 10.26
CA ILE A 304 -13.31 12.56 10.28
C ILE A 304 -12.59 13.13 9.06
N PHE A 305 -11.40 12.60 8.74
CA PHE A 305 -10.63 13.02 7.57
C PHE A 305 -11.40 12.77 6.26
N MET A 306 -12.04 11.61 6.11
CA MET A 306 -12.87 11.26 4.95
C MET A 306 -14.06 12.20 4.81
N VAL A 307 -14.75 12.52 5.90
CA VAL A 307 -15.90 13.43 5.88
C VAL A 307 -15.48 14.85 5.49
N ILE A 308 -14.44 15.39 6.13
CA ILE A 308 -13.97 16.75 5.86
C ILE A 308 -13.50 16.87 4.41
N LEU A 309 -12.62 15.98 3.95
CA LEU A 309 -12.11 16.06 2.58
C LEU A 309 -13.19 15.76 1.54
N GLY A 310 -14.10 14.83 1.79
CA GLY A 310 -15.19 14.54 0.87
C GLY A 310 -16.14 15.72 0.71
N SER A 311 -16.53 16.35 1.81
CA SER A 311 -17.35 17.56 1.79
C SER A 311 -16.65 18.74 1.11
N CYS A 312 -15.36 18.98 1.42
CA CYS A 312 -14.59 20.03 0.75
C CYS A 312 -14.42 19.75 -0.74
N GLY A 313 -14.14 18.51 -1.13
CA GLY A 313 -13.98 18.13 -2.52
C GLY A 313 -15.27 18.30 -3.32
N TRP A 314 -16.41 17.88 -2.76
CA TRP A 314 -17.71 18.08 -3.39
C TRP A 314 -18.06 19.56 -3.56
N MET A 315 -17.80 20.39 -2.54
CA MET A 315 -18.02 21.84 -2.60
C MET A 315 -17.12 22.49 -3.67
N LEU A 316 -15.83 22.14 -3.70
CA LEU A 316 -14.89 22.68 -4.67
C LEU A 316 -15.24 22.25 -6.09
N GLU A 317 -15.72 21.03 -6.31
CA GLU A 317 -16.17 20.60 -7.62
C GLU A 317 -17.40 21.36 -8.10
N SER A 318 -18.37 21.57 -7.20
CA SER A 318 -19.64 22.24 -7.51
C SER A 318 -19.48 23.71 -7.91
N HIS A 319 -18.43 24.37 -7.41
CA HIS A 319 -18.19 25.81 -7.65
C HIS A 319 -16.96 26.10 -8.51
N PHE A 320 -15.97 25.19 -8.52
CA PHE A 320 -14.64 25.40 -9.09
C PHE A 320 -14.12 24.13 -9.77
N LEU A 321 -14.96 23.42 -10.53
CA LEU A 321 -14.68 22.14 -11.18
C LEU A 321 -13.27 22.06 -11.81
N GLU A 322 -12.91 23.03 -12.64
CA GLU A 322 -11.64 23.03 -13.37
C GLU A 322 -10.42 23.13 -12.42
N TYR A 323 -10.48 24.03 -11.43
CA TYR A 323 -9.44 24.17 -10.42
C TYR A 323 -9.35 22.93 -9.52
N TRP A 324 -10.50 22.36 -9.15
CA TRP A 324 -10.55 21.14 -8.37
C TRP A 324 -9.93 19.95 -9.12
N LEU A 325 -10.21 19.83 -10.42
CA LEU A 325 -9.61 18.80 -11.27
C LEU A 325 -8.09 18.96 -11.37
N LEU A 326 -7.60 20.19 -11.57
CA LEU A 326 -6.17 20.49 -11.56
C LEU A 326 -5.52 20.12 -10.21
N LEU A 327 -6.12 20.51 -9.09
CA LEU A 327 -5.63 20.18 -7.75
C LEU A 327 -5.60 18.66 -7.51
N ASN A 328 -6.63 17.94 -7.96
CA ASN A 328 -6.67 16.48 -7.83
C ASN A 328 -5.62 15.77 -8.68
N VAL A 329 -5.31 16.27 -9.87
CA VAL A 329 -4.22 15.73 -10.71
C VAL A 329 -2.87 15.96 -10.05
N ILE A 330 -2.64 17.17 -9.50
CA ILE A 330 -1.42 17.46 -8.73
C ILE A 330 -1.31 16.53 -7.51
N ALA A 331 -2.40 16.38 -6.75
CA ALA A 331 -2.44 15.51 -5.59
C ALA A 331 -2.21 14.04 -5.97
N ALA A 332 -2.74 13.58 -7.11
CA ALA A 332 -2.53 12.22 -7.62
C ALA A 332 -1.06 11.95 -7.95
N PHE A 333 -0.38 12.83 -8.69
CA PHE A 333 1.04 12.66 -8.98
C PHE A 333 1.92 12.71 -7.72
N LEU A 334 1.59 13.61 -6.79
CA LEU A 334 2.26 13.66 -5.49
C LEU A 334 2.07 12.35 -4.71
N HIS A 335 0.82 11.87 -4.63
CA HIS A 335 0.45 10.61 -4.01
C HIS A 335 1.29 9.45 -4.57
N TYR A 336 1.33 9.28 -5.89
CA TYR A 336 2.08 8.19 -6.52
C TYR A 336 3.58 8.26 -6.25
N GLY A 337 4.17 9.45 -6.35
CA GLY A 337 5.60 9.65 -6.10
C GLY A 337 5.97 9.41 -4.63
N TYR A 338 5.15 9.91 -3.70
CA TYR A 338 5.40 9.82 -2.27
C TYR A 338 5.22 8.39 -1.77
N ASP A 339 4.18 7.68 -2.18
CA ASP A 339 3.99 6.28 -1.81
C ASP A 339 5.17 5.40 -2.26
N GLY A 340 5.70 5.63 -3.47
CA GLY A 340 6.89 4.91 -3.94
C GLY A 340 8.10 5.05 -3.02
N VAL A 341 8.21 6.15 -2.28
CA VAL A 341 9.28 6.40 -1.31
C VAL A 341 8.91 5.93 0.09
N LEU A 342 7.68 6.20 0.54
CA LEU A 342 7.20 5.87 1.89
C LEU A 342 7.19 4.37 2.17
N TRP A 343 6.87 3.55 1.16
CA TRP A 343 6.71 2.10 1.32
C TRP A 343 7.98 1.31 0.96
N LYS A 344 9.04 1.99 0.51
CA LYS A 344 10.33 1.34 0.23
C LYS A 344 11.02 0.99 1.55
N LYS A 345 11.25 -0.31 1.79
CA LYS A 345 11.99 -0.79 2.97
C LYS A 345 13.37 -0.11 3.00
N GLN A 346 13.67 0.59 4.10
CA GLN A 346 15.00 1.08 4.35
C GLN A 346 15.88 -0.12 4.76
N SER A 347 17.00 -0.33 4.07
CA SER A 347 18.02 -1.22 4.58
C SER A 347 18.52 -0.63 5.91
N PRO A 348 18.63 -1.43 6.99
CA PRO A 348 19.26 -0.94 8.20
C PRO A 348 20.64 -0.42 7.82
N LYS A 349 20.94 0.83 8.16
CA LYS A 349 22.31 1.32 8.07
C LYS A 349 23.11 0.43 9.02
N THR A 350 24.03 -0.35 8.48
CA THR A 350 25.00 -1.09 9.29
C THR A 350 25.59 -0.09 10.26
N PRO A 351 25.48 -0.29 11.58
CA PRO A 351 26.13 0.61 12.53
C PRO A 351 27.62 0.68 12.16
N PRO A 352 28.25 1.86 12.24
CA PRO A 352 29.69 1.94 12.02
C PRO A 352 30.36 0.91 12.92
N VAL A 353 31.15 0.03 12.32
CA VAL A 353 31.98 -0.92 13.06
C VAL A 353 32.77 -0.07 14.05
N PRO A 354 32.69 -0.33 15.36
CA PRO A 354 33.49 0.42 16.32
C PRO A 354 34.93 0.30 15.87
N GLU A 355 35.52 1.43 15.53
CA GLU A 355 36.91 1.55 15.15
C GLU A 355 37.69 0.95 16.32
N THR A 356 38.26 -0.24 16.10
CA THR A 356 39.15 -0.86 17.08
C THR A 356 40.27 0.14 17.28
N ILE A 357 40.20 0.90 18.36
CA ILE A 357 41.23 1.82 18.81
C ILE A 357 42.51 0.98 18.85
N GLY A 358 43.36 1.20 17.85
CA GLY A 358 44.62 0.52 17.73
C GLY A 358 45.38 0.74 19.02
N SER A 359 45.67 -0.35 19.72
CA SER A 359 46.67 -0.37 20.78
C SER A 359 47.97 0.18 20.18
N SER A 360 48.28 1.44 20.50
CA SER A 360 49.59 2.02 20.23
C SER A 360 50.60 1.21 21.04
N SER A 361 51.18 0.21 20.39
CA SER A 361 52.30 -0.54 20.89
C SER A 361 53.44 0.42 21.14
N SER A 362 53.84 0.50 22.40
CA SER A 362 55.14 1.03 22.80
C SER A 362 56.25 0.32 22.04
N SER A 363 57.11 1.07 21.35
CA SER A 363 58.49 0.65 21.16
C SER A 363 59.42 1.86 20.99
N ARG A 364 60.28 2.04 22.02
CA ARG A 364 61.71 2.40 21.97
C ARG A 364 62.10 3.76 21.33
N ALA A 365 62.59 4.67 22.19
CA ALA A 365 64.02 4.78 22.47
C ALA A 365 64.21 5.27 23.92
#